data_AF-A0A2N7TQG2-F1
#
_entry.id   AF-A0A2N7TQG2-F1
#
_cell.length_a   1.000
_cell.length_b   1.000
_cell.length_c   1.000
_cell.angle_alpha   90.00
_cell.angle_beta   90.00
_cell.angle_gamma   90.00
#
_symmetry.space_group_name_H-M   'P 1'
#
loop_
_entity.id
_entity.type
_entity.pdbx_description
1 polymer ?
#
loop_
_entity_poly.entity_id
_entity_poly.type
_entity_poly.pdbx_seq_one_letter_code
_entity_poly.pdbx_strand_id
1 'polypeptide(L)'
;MICRTFRAAWRQAQPCIIPATAIYEPDWRYGRAIPTRINRRDGEPMSLAGLRERWTSPTGEVVHSYTMLTINADDHPLMRDYHRTGAEKRMVVILPHGLIHDWLATPASASMEFMRQYPAERLYAEPWYPEVGSD
;
A
#
# COMPACT_ATOMS: atom_id res chain seq x y z
N MET A 1 13.71 -4.71 8.43
CA MET A 1 13.55 -4.40 9.87
C MET A 1 12.14 -3.90 10.09
N ILE A 2 11.30 -4.61 10.87
CA ILE A 2 9.93 -4.16 11.18
C ILE A 2 10.03 -3.02 12.22
N CYS A 3 9.46 -1.86 11.92
CA CYS A 3 9.43 -0.71 12.83
C CYS A 3 8.78 -1.08 14.17
N ARG A 4 9.24 -0.47 15.29
CA ARG A 4 8.76 -0.76 16.65
C ARG A 4 7.24 -0.66 16.78
N THR A 5 6.61 0.31 16.10
CA THR A 5 5.15 0.53 16.13
C THR A 5 4.36 -0.65 15.54
N PHE A 6 4.90 -1.37 14.55
CA PHE A 6 4.18 -2.47 13.89
C PHE A 6 4.58 -3.84 14.40
N ARG A 7 5.54 -3.91 15.34
CA ARG A 7 6.05 -5.17 15.86
C ARG A 7 4.97 -5.97 16.59
N ALA A 8 4.07 -5.30 17.29
CA ALA A 8 2.96 -5.94 17.99
C ALA A 8 1.92 -6.50 17.01
N ALA A 9 1.42 -5.68 16.08
CA ALA A 9 0.47 -6.11 15.05
C ALA A 9 1.03 -7.24 14.15
N TRP A 10 2.31 -7.16 13.77
CA TRP A 10 2.98 -8.21 13.01
C TRP A 10 3.07 -9.51 13.83
N ARG A 11 3.50 -9.45 15.10
CA ARG A 11 3.60 -10.64 15.96
C ARG A 11 2.26 -11.27 16.30
N GLN A 12 1.20 -10.47 16.36
CA GLN A 12 -0.15 -10.93 16.68
C GLN A 12 -0.92 -11.43 15.44
N ALA A 13 -0.30 -11.40 14.25
CA ALA A 13 -0.90 -11.85 13.00
C ALA A 13 -2.30 -11.27 12.79
N GLN A 14 -2.40 -9.94 12.74
CA GLN A 14 -3.67 -9.25 12.47
C GLN A 14 -3.71 -8.70 11.04
N PRO A 15 -3.75 -9.56 9.99
CA PRO A 15 -3.88 -9.11 8.62
C PRO A 15 -5.23 -8.44 8.38
N CYS A 16 -5.24 -7.45 7.48
CA CYS A 16 -6.44 -6.85 6.93
C CYS A 16 -6.24 -6.54 5.44
N ILE A 17 -7.34 -6.22 4.76
CA ILE A 17 -7.35 -5.72 3.40
C ILE A 17 -7.80 -4.26 3.44
N ILE A 18 -7.05 -3.38 2.78
CA ILE A 18 -7.49 -2.03 2.47
C ILE A 18 -7.95 -2.00 1.01
N PRO A 19 -9.25 -1.94 0.73
CA PRO A 19 -9.74 -1.80 -0.63
C PRO A 19 -9.50 -0.37 -1.13
N ALA A 20 -8.96 -0.22 -2.34
CA ALA A 20 -8.73 1.08 -2.95
C ALA A 20 -8.98 1.03 -4.46
N THR A 21 -9.70 2.00 -5.02
CA THR A 21 -9.88 2.10 -6.48
C THR A 21 -8.61 2.57 -7.20
N ALA A 22 -7.73 3.26 -6.48
CA ALA A 22 -6.44 3.76 -6.94
C ALA A 22 -5.54 4.06 -5.75
N ILE A 23 -4.23 4.13 -6.00
CA ILE A 23 -3.28 4.79 -5.11
C ILE A 23 -2.73 6.05 -5.79
N TYR A 24 -2.18 6.98 -5.02
CA TYR A 24 -1.61 8.21 -5.55
C TYR A 24 -0.17 8.34 -5.10
N GLU A 25 0.73 8.52 -6.07
CA GLU A 25 2.14 8.75 -5.79
C GLU A 25 2.64 10.02 -6.50
N PRO A 26 3.48 10.84 -5.84
CA PRO A 26 3.98 12.05 -6.45
C PRO A 26 5.07 11.72 -7.47
N ASP A 27 4.90 12.18 -8.71
CA ASP A 27 5.93 12.16 -9.75
C ASP A 27 6.79 13.42 -9.63
N TRP A 28 8.10 13.24 -9.41
CA TRP A 28 9.07 14.32 -9.25
C TRP A 28 9.99 14.52 -10.46
N ARG A 29 9.79 13.78 -11.56
CA ARG A 29 10.65 13.83 -12.76
C ARG A 29 10.68 15.21 -13.42
N TYR A 30 9.70 16.05 -13.12
CA TYR A 30 9.54 17.41 -13.67
C TYR A 30 9.94 18.52 -12.69
N GLY A 31 10.68 18.19 -11.61
CA GLY A 31 11.16 19.17 -10.62
C GLY A 31 10.11 19.68 -9.63
N ARG A 32 8.86 19.21 -9.72
CA ARG A 32 7.78 19.44 -8.76
C ARG A 32 7.00 18.15 -8.55
N ALA A 33 6.30 18.01 -7.43
CA ALA A 33 5.40 16.87 -7.19
C ALA A 33 4.13 17.00 -8.04
N ILE A 34 3.98 16.13 -9.03
CA ILE A 34 2.72 15.95 -9.77
C ILE A 34 2.00 14.75 -9.15
N PRO A 35 0.83 14.93 -8.52
CA PRO A 35 0.02 13.80 -8.07
C PRO A 35 -0.27 12.88 -9.25
N THR A 36 0.11 11.61 -9.15
CA THR A 36 -0.16 10.62 -10.19
C THR A 36 -1.02 9.53 -9.61
N ARG A 37 -2.17 9.30 -10.24
CA ARG A 37 -3.08 8.21 -9.91
C ARG A 37 -2.56 6.93 -10.55
N ILE A 38 -2.51 5.85 -9.78
CA ILE A 38 -2.09 4.52 -10.23
C ILE A 38 -3.28 3.58 -10.02
N ASN A 39 -3.64 2.87 -11.09
CA ASN A 39 -4.81 2.01 -11.18
C ASN A 39 -4.43 0.61 -11.68
N ARG A 40 -5.29 -0.37 -11.42
CA ARG A 40 -5.21 -1.67 -12.10
C ARG A 40 -5.76 -1.54 -13.51
N ARG A 41 -5.10 -2.18 -14.47
CA ARG A 41 -5.52 -2.18 -15.88
C ARG A 41 -6.82 -2.90 -16.16
N ASP A 42 -7.19 -3.85 -15.31
CA ASP A 42 -8.45 -4.60 -15.45
C ASP A 42 -9.68 -3.83 -14.93
N GLY A 43 -9.50 -2.61 -14.41
CA GLY A 43 -10.58 -1.78 -13.90
C GLY A 43 -11.10 -2.21 -12.52
N GLU A 44 -10.55 -3.28 -11.94
CA GLU A 44 -10.95 -3.78 -10.63
C GLU A 44 -10.30 -2.95 -9.49
N PRO A 45 -10.90 -2.92 -8.30
CA PRO A 45 -10.25 -2.36 -7.11
C PRO A 45 -8.97 -3.11 -6.72
N MET A 46 -8.05 -2.39 -6.08
CA MET A 46 -6.87 -2.95 -5.44
C MET A 46 -7.22 -3.52 -4.07
N SER A 47 -6.66 -4.69 -3.75
CA SER A 47 -6.67 -5.27 -2.41
C SER A 47 -5.29 -5.07 -1.77
N LEU A 48 -5.13 -4.02 -0.98
CA LEU A 48 -3.84 -3.72 -0.36
C LEU A 48 -3.66 -4.54 0.91
N ALA A 49 -2.53 -5.24 1.03
CA ALA A 49 -2.18 -5.95 2.25
C ALA A 49 -1.86 -4.97 3.37
N GLY A 50 -2.52 -5.14 4.51
CA GLY A 50 -2.29 -4.31 5.68
C GLY A 50 -2.31 -5.09 6.97
N LEU A 51 -1.89 -4.41 8.03
CA LEU A 51 -2.07 -4.88 9.40
C LEU A 51 -3.06 -3.98 10.11
N ARG A 52 -3.87 -4.58 10.98
CA ARG A 52 -4.75 -3.85 11.89
C ARG A 52 -4.28 -4.01 13.34
N GLU A 53 -4.65 -3.05 14.16
CA GLU A 53 -4.45 -3.11 15.60
C GLU A 53 -5.69 -2.56 16.31
N ARG A 54 -5.98 -3.12 17.48
CA ARG A 54 -6.96 -2.59 18.42
C ARG A 54 -6.22 -2.20 19.67
N TRP A 55 -6.31 -0.93 20.03
CA TRP A 55 -5.72 -0.41 21.26
C TRP A 55 -6.84 0.14 22.16
N THR A 56 -6.77 -0.15 23.45
CA THR A 56 -7.68 0.42 24.44
C THR A 56 -6.91 1.45 25.25
N SER A 57 -7.42 2.68 25.29
CA SER A 57 -6.82 3.77 26.05
C SER A 57 -6.95 3.53 27.56
N PRO A 58 -6.14 4.23 28.38
CA PRO A 58 -6.31 4.19 29.84
C PRO A 58 -7.68 4.65 30.32
N THR A 59 -8.42 5.44 29.52
CA THR A 59 -9.78 5.89 29.81
C THR A 59 -10.87 4.91 29.34
N GLY A 60 -10.48 3.78 28.74
CA GLY A 60 -11.41 2.74 28.26
C GLY A 60 -11.89 2.93 26.82
N GLU A 61 -11.43 3.97 26.13
CA GLU A 61 -11.75 4.19 24.71
C GLU A 61 -11.05 3.16 23.82
N VAL A 62 -11.77 2.59 22.86
CA VAL A 62 -11.21 1.62 21.91
C VAL A 62 -10.86 2.35 20.61
N VAL A 63 -9.58 2.34 20.27
CA VAL A 63 -9.06 2.86 19.00
C VAL A 63 -8.74 1.70 18.07
N HIS A 64 -9.29 1.77 16.86
CA HIS A 64 -8.94 0.88 15.76
C HIS A 64 -8.00 1.60 14.80
N SER A 65 -6.86 0.97 14.50
CA SER A 65 -5.90 1.49 13.54
C SER A 65 -5.55 0.43 12.51
N TYR A 66 -5.06 0.88 11.36
CA TYR A 66 -4.51 0.01 10.34
C TYR A 66 -3.33 0.69 9.64
N THR A 67 -2.54 -0.10 8.93
CA THR A 67 -1.44 0.36 8.10
C THR A 67 -1.33 -0.47 6.84
N MET A 68 -0.82 0.13 5.76
CA MET A 68 -0.50 -0.56 4.51
C MET A 68 0.93 -1.08 4.55
N LEU A 69 1.12 -2.33 4.13
CA LEU A 69 2.44 -2.90 4.01
C LEU A 69 3.12 -2.38 2.74
N THR A 70 4.40 -2.05 2.86
CA THR A 70 5.22 -1.57 1.73
C THR A 70 6.50 -2.35 1.61
N ILE A 71 6.93 -2.55 0.36
CA ILE A 71 8.17 -3.19 -0.03
C ILE A 71 9.02 -2.24 -0.87
N ASN A 72 10.30 -2.57 -1.03
CA ASN A 72 11.19 -1.84 -1.93
C ASN A 72 10.71 -1.96 -3.39
N ALA A 73 10.86 -0.89 -4.15
CA ALA A 73 10.44 -0.76 -5.54
C ALA A 73 11.50 -0.09 -6.42
N ASP A 74 12.78 -0.12 -6.02
CA ASP A 74 13.86 0.53 -6.77
C ASP A 74 14.06 -0.09 -8.16
N ASP A 75 13.78 -1.39 -8.29
CA ASP A 75 13.87 -2.18 -9.52
C ASP A 75 12.53 -2.36 -10.23
N HIS A 76 11.42 -1.92 -9.63
CA HIS A 76 10.08 -2.10 -10.19
C HIS A 76 9.87 -1.27 -11.47
N PRO A 77 9.46 -1.83 -12.62
CA PRO A 77 9.41 -1.11 -13.90
C PRO A 77 8.56 0.18 -13.93
N LEU A 78 7.44 0.22 -13.20
CA LEU A 78 6.59 1.42 -13.07
C LEU A 78 6.91 2.26 -11.81
N MET A 79 6.81 1.65 -10.62
CA MET A 79 6.91 2.35 -9.33
C MET A 79 8.26 3.05 -9.06
N ARG A 80 9.35 2.61 -9.70
CA ARG A 80 10.69 3.25 -9.56
C ARG A 80 10.72 4.72 -9.97
N ASP A 81 9.78 5.14 -10.81
CA ASP A 81 9.70 6.50 -11.34
C ASP A 81 8.97 7.48 -10.40
N TYR A 82 8.27 6.98 -9.38
CA TYR A 82 7.45 7.77 -8.47
C TYR A 82 8.15 8.00 -7.12
N HIS A 83 7.62 8.89 -6.29
CA HIS A 83 8.30 9.49 -5.13
C HIS A 83 9.51 10.36 -5.49
N ARG A 84 10.05 11.05 -4.47
CA ARG A 84 11.17 11.98 -4.61
C ARG A 84 12.41 11.32 -5.21
N THR A 85 13.11 12.02 -6.09
CA THR A 85 14.38 11.56 -6.69
C THR A 85 15.46 11.40 -5.62
N GLY A 86 16.23 10.31 -5.69
CA GLY A 86 17.31 10.00 -4.74
C GLY A 86 16.87 9.41 -3.40
N ALA A 87 15.56 9.19 -3.20
CA ALA A 87 15.03 8.44 -2.06
C ALA A 87 14.76 6.98 -2.43
N GLU A 88 14.82 6.07 -1.45
CA GLU A 88 14.36 4.68 -1.58
C GLU A 88 12.94 4.66 -2.15
N LYS A 89 12.73 3.88 -3.21
CA LYS A 89 11.42 3.69 -3.82
C LYS A 89 10.69 2.59 -3.08
N ARG A 90 9.42 2.82 -2.79
CA ARG A 90 8.55 1.85 -2.14
C ARG A 90 7.26 1.72 -2.92
N MET A 91 6.60 0.59 -2.74
CA MET A 91 5.25 0.39 -3.21
C MET A 91 4.43 -0.34 -2.15
N VAL A 92 3.13 -0.07 -2.13
CA VAL A 92 2.19 -0.89 -1.35
C VAL A 92 2.13 -2.30 -1.90
N VAL A 93 1.90 -3.27 -1.02
CA VAL A 93 1.69 -4.66 -1.41
C VAL A 93 0.24 -4.82 -1.90
N ILE A 94 0.07 -4.94 -3.22
CA ILE A 94 -1.22 -5.22 -3.85
C ILE A 94 -1.36 -6.74 -3.98
N LEU A 95 -2.42 -7.31 -3.41
CA LEU A 95 -2.70 -8.74 -3.49
C LEU A 95 -3.47 -9.07 -4.78
N PRO A 96 -3.04 -10.09 -5.55
CA PRO A 96 -3.90 -10.74 -6.52
C PRO A 96 -5.18 -11.27 -5.85
N HIS A 97 -6.33 -11.24 -6.55
CA HIS A 97 -7.61 -11.65 -5.97
C HIS A 97 -7.59 -13.05 -5.36
N GLY A 98 -6.86 -13.98 -5.98
CA GLY A 98 -6.71 -15.35 -5.49
C GLY A 98 -5.96 -15.50 -4.16
N LEU A 99 -5.27 -14.46 -3.67
CA LEU A 99 -4.47 -14.51 -2.44
C LEU A 99 -5.11 -13.76 -1.27
N ILE A 100 -6.29 -13.16 -1.44
CA ILE A 100 -6.95 -12.37 -0.41
C ILE A 100 -7.29 -13.22 0.81
N HIS A 101 -7.91 -14.38 0.61
CA HIS A 101 -8.29 -15.28 1.69
C HIS A 101 -7.06 -15.85 2.41
N ASP A 102 -6.05 -16.26 1.65
CA ASP A 102 -4.80 -16.78 2.22
C ASP A 102 -4.13 -15.73 3.10
N TRP A 103 -4.04 -14.48 2.63
CA TRP A 103 -3.51 -13.37 3.41
C TRP A 103 -4.25 -13.17 4.74
N LEU A 104 -5.59 -13.18 4.71
CA LEU A 104 -6.40 -13.00 5.91
C LEU A 104 -6.27 -14.15 6.92
N ALA A 105 -5.90 -15.34 6.46
CA ALA A 105 -5.66 -16.51 7.30
C ALA A 105 -4.17 -16.71 7.67
N THR A 106 -3.28 -15.85 7.19
CA THR A 106 -1.83 -16.07 7.26
C THR A 106 -1.28 -15.82 8.68
N PRO A 107 -0.52 -16.79 9.24
CA PRO A 107 0.22 -16.54 10.48
C PRO A 107 1.42 -15.62 10.22
N ALA A 108 1.86 -14.90 11.26
CA ALA A 108 2.97 -13.94 11.19
C ALA A 108 4.27 -14.49 10.58
N SER A 109 4.53 -15.79 10.76
CA SER A 109 5.71 -16.49 10.23
C SER A 109 5.71 -16.65 8.70
N ALA A 110 4.53 -16.64 8.07
CA ALA A 110 4.36 -16.82 6.63
C ALA A 110 4.00 -15.50 5.91
N SER A 111 3.72 -14.41 6.64
CA SER A 111 3.34 -13.12 6.05
C SER A 111 4.36 -12.55 5.05
N MET A 112 5.65 -12.86 5.21
CA MET A 112 6.69 -12.41 4.29
C MET A 112 6.54 -12.95 2.86
N GLU A 113 5.86 -14.08 2.68
CA GLU A 113 5.66 -14.68 1.35
C GLU A 113 4.76 -13.84 0.44
N PHE A 114 3.91 -12.99 1.04
CA PHE A 114 3.01 -12.07 0.35
C PHE A 114 3.68 -10.75 -0.01
N MET A 115 4.90 -10.49 0.48
CA MET A 115 5.63 -9.24 0.27
C MET A 115 6.29 -9.22 -1.12
N ARG A 116 5.45 -9.19 -2.17
CA ARG A 116 5.86 -9.26 -3.58
C ARG A 116 5.44 -8.01 -4.33
N GLN A 117 6.28 -7.62 -5.28
CA GLN A 117 5.95 -6.56 -6.23
C GLN A 117 4.79 -7.00 -7.10
N TYR A 118 3.77 -6.14 -7.20
CA TYR A 118 2.64 -6.38 -8.09
C TYR A 118 3.07 -6.14 -9.54
N PRO A 119 2.67 -6.97 -10.52
CA PRO A 119 3.22 -6.86 -11.87
C PRO A 119 2.92 -5.50 -12.51
N ALA A 120 3.97 -4.81 -12.99
CA ALA A 120 3.89 -3.47 -13.54
C ALA A 120 2.96 -3.39 -14.76
N GLU A 121 2.96 -4.44 -15.59
CA GLU A 121 2.10 -4.57 -16.76
C GLU A 121 0.61 -4.67 -16.41
N ARG A 122 0.26 -4.92 -15.15
CA ARG A 122 -1.14 -4.90 -14.66
C ARG A 122 -1.53 -3.56 -14.04
N LEU A 123 -0.61 -2.60 -14.00
CA LEU A 123 -0.84 -1.25 -13.52
C LEU A 123 -0.70 -0.24 -14.66
N TYR A 124 -1.44 0.85 -14.54
CA TYR A 124 -1.22 2.05 -15.35
C TYR A 124 -1.27 3.28 -14.45
N ALA A 125 -0.62 4.36 -14.90
CA ALA A 125 -0.48 5.58 -14.14
C ALA A 125 -0.84 6.79 -15.01
N GLU A 126 -1.57 7.73 -14.44
CA GLU A 126 -2.02 8.96 -15.09
C GLU A 126 -1.89 10.15 -14.14
N PRO A 127 -1.41 11.33 -14.59
CA PRO A 127 -1.44 12.53 -13.78
C PRO A 127 -2.86 12.83 -13.30
N TRP A 128 -3.00 13.13 -12.02
CA TRP A 128 -4.28 13.51 -11.44
C TRP A 128 -4.32 15.00 -11.18
N TYR A 129 -5.23 15.67 -11.88
CA TYR A 129 -5.58 17.06 -11.65
C TYR A 129 -7.00 17.04 -11.08
N PRO A 130 -7.23 17.43 -9.80
CA PRO A 130 -8.59 17.64 -9.34
C PRO A 130 -9.24 18.66 -10.25
N GLU A 131 -10.48 18.41 -10.66
CA GLU A 131 -11.26 19.43 -11.37
C GLU A 131 -11.25 20.70 -10.52
N VAL A 132 -10.86 21.82 -11.14
CA VAL A 132 -11.03 23.13 -10.51
C VAL A 132 -12.54 23.30 -10.40
N GLY A 133 -13.07 23.17 -9.18
CA GLY A 133 -14.48 23.44 -8.92
C GLY A 133 -14.82 24.82 -9.47
N SER A 134 -15.78 24.89 -10.38
CA SER A 134 -16.50 26.13 -10.65
C SER A 134 -17.32 26.42 -9.40
N ASP A 135 -16.86 27.40 -8.61
CA ASP A 135 -17.67 28.07 -7.59
C ASP A 135 -18.98 28.62 -8.19
#